data_AF-A0A0S8DMI8-F1
#
_entry.id   AF-A0A0S8DMI8-F1
#
_cell.length_a   1.000
_cell.length_b   1.000
_cell.length_c   1.000
_cell.angle_alpha   90.00
_cell.angle_beta   90.00
_cell.angle_gamma   90.00
#
_symmetry.space_group_name_H-M   'P 1'
#
loop_
_entity.id
_entity.type
_entity.pdbx_description
1 polymer ?
#
loop_
_entity_poly.entity_id
_entity_poly.type
_entity_poly.pdbx_seq_one_letter_code
_entity_poly.pdbx_strand_id
1 'polypeptide(L)'
;MIQEQTVQHEKALAARDAMLTSLKGRLREVIGSEGPAAAISVCSKEAPQIAEKISQEHGLRIGRTSFRLRNTDNAPPAWAMQLVADRVAEPTYLTQEGKLAA
;
A
#
# COMPACT_ATOMS: atom_id res chain seq x y z
N MET A 1 7.55 -3.46 -22.61
CA MET A 1 6.19 -3.13 -22.12
C MET A 1 5.41 -2.49 -23.27
N ILE A 2 4.17 -2.90 -23.48
CA ILE A 2 3.25 -2.22 -24.42
C ILE A 2 2.70 -0.93 -23.78
N GLN A 3 2.24 0.04 -24.56
CA GLN A 3 1.79 1.37 -24.08
C GLN A 3 0.81 1.30 -22.89
N GLU A 4 -0.15 0.37 -22.95
CA GLU A 4 -1.16 0.17 -21.90
C GLU A 4 -0.55 -0.28 -20.56
N GLN A 5 0.51 -1.09 -20.60
CA GLN A 5 1.22 -1.59 -19.43
C GLN A 5 2.04 -0.49 -18.75
N THR A 6 2.64 0.41 -19.54
CA THR A 6 3.31 1.60 -19.03
C THR A 6 2.33 2.48 -18.28
N VAL A 7 1.14 2.72 -18.84
CA VAL A 7 0.10 3.54 -18.19
C VAL A 7 -0.38 2.90 -16.88
N GLN A 8 -0.62 1.58 -16.87
CA GLN A 8 -0.99 0.86 -15.64
C GLN A 8 0.09 0.97 -14.56
N HIS A 9 1.35 0.83 -14.96
CA HIS A 9 2.49 0.95 -14.06
C HIS A 9 2.60 2.36 -13.45
N GLU A 10 2.57 3.40 -14.29
CA GLU A 10 2.61 4.80 -13.83
C GLU A 10 1.45 5.11 -12.88
N LYS A 11 0.25 4.62 -13.19
CA LYS A 11 -0.93 4.76 -12.34
C LYS A 11 -0.75 4.11 -10.97
N ALA A 12 -0.17 2.91 -10.93
CA ALA A 12 0.14 2.20 -9.69
C ALA A 12 1.19 2.96 -8.85
N LEU A 13 2.23 3.50 -9.49
CA LEU A 13 3.24 4.33 -8.82
C LEU A 13 2.64 5.62 -8.26
N ALA A 14 1.80 6.31 -9.02
CA ALA A 14 1.11 7.52 -8.57
C ALA A 14 0.22 7.25 -7.35
N ALA A 15 -0.56 6.17 -7.37
CA ALA A 15 -1.39 5.78 -6.22
C ALA A 15 -0.54 5.43 -4.99
N ARG A 16 0.57 4.70 -5.17
CA ARG A 16 1.52 4.40 -4.09
C ARG A 16 2.05 5.68 -3.45
N ASP A 17 2.47 6.65 -4.26
CA ASP A 17 3.08 7.89 -3.77
C ASP A 17 2.06 8.80 -3.08
N ALA A 18 0.83 8.87 -3.60
CA ALA A 18 -0.27 9.54 -2.94
C ALA A 18 -0.57 8.92 -1.57
N MET A 19 -0.72 7.58 -1.51
CA MET A 19 -0.95 6.85 -0.27
C MET A 19 0.18 7.08 0.75
N LEU A 20 1.44 6.98 0.33
CA LEU A 20 2.60 7.21 1.18
C LEU A 20 2.59 8.64 1.75
N THR A 21 2.31 9.63 0.90
CA THR A 21 2.25 11.03 1.30
C THR A 21 1.17 11.27 2.36
N SER A 22 -0.05 10.79 2.13
CA SER A 22 -1.16 10.91 3.08
C SER A 22 -0.88 10.22 4.41
N LEU A 23 -0.38 8.97 4.38
CA LEU A 23 -0.03 8.22 5.58
C LEU A 23 1.05 8.93 6.40
N LYS A 24 2.11 9.40 5.74
CA LYS A 24 3.25 10.05 6.40
C LYS A 24 2.85 11.41 6.98
N GLY A 25 2.02 12.16 6.27
CA GLY A 25 1.45 13.42 6.75
C GLY A 25 0.66 13.21 8.04
N ARG A 26 -0.31 12.30 8.00
CA ARG A 26 -1.17 12.00 9.15
C ARG A 26 -0.39 11.45 10.34
N LEU A 27 0.56 10.55 10.09
CA LEU A 27 1.43 10.00 11.12
C LEU A 27 2.20 11.11 11.86
N ARG A 28 2.78 12.06 11.12
CA ARG A 28 3.55 13.17 11.71
C ARG A 28 2.68 14.14 12.49
N GLU A 29 1.48 14.42 11.99
CA GLU A 29 0.50 15.25 12.68
C GLU A 29 0.20 14.67 14.08
N VAL A 30 -0.20 13.38 14.13
CA VAL A 30 -0.54 12.71 15.40
C VAL A 30 0.67 12.59 16.33
N ILE A 31 1.87 12.33 15.80
CA ILE A 31 3.09 12.32 16.61
C ILE A 31 3.33 13.70 17.23
N GLY A 32 3.11 14.78 16.46
CA GLY A 32 3.32 16.15 16.93
C GLY A 32 2.29 16.62 17.96
N SER A 33 1.04 16.17 17.87
CA SER A 33 -0.04 16.58 18.76
C SER A 33 -0.23 15.69 19.99
N GLU A 34 -0.13 14.37 19.82
CA GLU A 34 -0.55 13.36 20.81
C GLU A 34 0.59 12.38 21.17
N GLY A 35 1.75 12.53 20.55
CA GLY A 35 2.94 11.75 20.82
C GLY A 35 3.01 10.39 20.09
N PRO A 36 4.17 9.70 20.16
CA PRO A 36 4.42 8.49 19.38
C PRO A 36 3.50 7.30 19.66
N ALA A 37 2.95 7.21 20.87
CA ALA A 37 2.03 6.12 21.24
C ALA A 37 0.68 6.24 20.51
N ALA A 38 0.16 7.45 20.35
CA ALA A 38 -1.11 7.71 19.66
C ALA A 38 -1.05 7.33 18.17
N ALA A 39 0.12 7.46 17.55
CA ALA A 39 0.38 7.09 16.16
C ALA A 39 0.19 5.60 15.82
N ILE A 40 0.13 4.73 16.84
CA ILE A 40 -0.23 3.31 16.63
C ILE A 40 -1.66 3.22 16.05
N SER A 41 -2.57 4.09 16.52
CA SER A 41 -3.96 4.13 16.05
C SER A 41 -4.08 4.55 14.59
N VAL A 42 -3.22 5.46 14.11
CA VAL A 42 -3.12 5.82 12.69
C VAL A 42 -2.80 4.59 11.85
N CYS A 43 -1.83 3.79 12.29
CA CYS A 43 -1.39 2.62 11.54
C CYS A 43 -2.41 1.48 11.54
N SER A 44 -3.22 1.34 12.60
CA SER A 44 -4.20 0.25 12.72
C SER A 44 -5.58 0.61 12.17
N LYS A 45 -6.04 1.85 12.35
CA LYS A 45 -7.41 2.29 12.03
C LYS A 45 -7.50 3.22 10.82
N GLU A 46 -6.64 4.24 10.76
CA GLU A 46 -6.73 5.26 9.72
C GLU A 46 -6.06 4.81 8.41
N ALA A 47 -5.02 4.00 8.48
CA ALA A 47 -4.29 3.53 7.30
C ALA A 47 -5.16 2.76 6.28
N PRO A 48 -6.07 1.84 6.69
CA PRO A 48 -7.03 1.23 5.76
C PRO A 48 -8.00 2.24 5.13
N GLN A 49 -8.43 3.27 5.88
CA GLN A 49 -9.34 4.31 5.36
C GLN A 49 -8.64 5.17 4.30
N ILE A 50 -7.37 5.52 4.54
CA ILE A 50 -6.53 6.20 3.55
C ILE A 50 -6.34 5.32 2.32
N ALA A 51 -6.09 4.02 2.49
CA ALA A 51 -5.96 3.07 1.38
C ALA A 51 -7.21 3.05 0.50
N GLU A 52 -8.39 2.96 1.13
CA GLU A 52 -9.69 2.95 0.43
C GLU A 52 -9.94 4.26 -0.33
N LYS A 53 -9.64 5.40 0.30
CA LYS A 53 -9.76 6.71 -0.38
C LYS A 53 -8.89 6.78 -1.64
N ILE A 54 -7.61 6.43 -1.54
CA ILE A 54 -6.69 6.43 -2.68
C ILE A 54 -7.11 5.40 -3.75
N SER A 55 -7.61 4.25 -3.31
CA SER A 55 -8.16 3.20 -4.19
C SER A 55 -9.29 3.75 -5.07
N GLN A 56 -10.22 4.50 -4.48
CA GLN A 56 -11.32 5.15 -5.19
C GLN A 56 -10.85 6.28 -6.11
N GLU A 57 -9.96 7.17 -5.62
CA GLU A 57 -9.44 8.31 -6.39
C GLU A 57 -8.67 7.87 -7.64
N HIS A 58 -7.89 6.79 -7.53
CA HIS A 58 -7.13 6.27 -8.65
C HIS A 58 -7.91 5.20 -9.41
N GLY A 59 -8.99 4.63 -8.91
CA GLY A 59 -9.69 3.52 -9.57
C GLY A 59 -8.78 2.29 -9.76
N LEU A 60 -8.09 1.89 -8.69
CA LEU A 60 -7.31 0.65 -8.58
C LEU A 60 -7.34 0.16 -7.14
N ARG A 61 -7.06 -1.12 -6.89
CA ARG A 61 -6.96 -1.63 -5.52
C ARG A 61 -5.56 -1.39 -4.98
N ILE A 62 -5.45 -0.70 -3.84
CA ILE A 62 -4.18 -0.47 -3.14
C ILE A 62 -4.34 -0.71 -1.65
N GLY A 63 -3.31 -1.22 -1.00
CA GLY A 63 -3.31 -1.52 0.42
C GLY A 63 -1.89 -1.76 0.95
N ARG A 64 -1.78 -2.02 2.26
CA ARG A 64 -0.52 -2.37 2.92
C ARG A 64 -0.69 -3.70 3.61
N THR A 65 0.32 -4.55 3.52
CA THR A 65 0.43 -5.79 4.29
C THR A 65 1.86 -5.95 4.80
N SER A 66 2.09 -6.90 5.70
CA SER A 66 3.42 -7.19 6.24
C SER A 66 3.45 -8.57 6.90
N PHE A 67 4.65 -9.09 7.15
CA PHE A 67 4.84 -10.32 7.92
C PHE A 67 4.47 -10.16 9.40
N ARG A 68 4.36 -8.92 9.89
CA ARG A 68 3.95 -8.58 11.25
C ARG A 68 2.89 -7.49 11.20
N LEU A 69 1.64 -7.91 11.31
CA LEU A 69 0.47 -7.04 11.17
C LEU A 69 0.21 -6.23 12.44
N ARG A 70 -0.19 -4.97 12.25
CA ARG A 70 -0.77 -4.11 13.32
C ARG A 70 -2.30 -4.07 13.29
N ASN A 71 -2.87 -4.49 12.16
CA ASN A 71 -4.28 -4.70 11.94
C ASN A 71 -4.41 -6.04 11.19
N THR A 72 -5.20 -6.97 11.74
CA THR A 72 -5.43 -8.31 11.15
C THR A 72 -6.11 -8.25 9.79
N ASP A 73 -6.86 -7.20 9.50
CA ASP A 73 -7.55 -7.00 8.22
C ASP A 73 -6.56 -6.73 7.07
N ASN A 74 -5.32 -6.36 7.39
CA ASN A 74 -4.24 -6.19 6.42
C ASN A 74 -3.52 -7.52 6.08
N ALA A 75 -4.18 -8.67 6.28
CA ALA A 75 -3.64 -9.97 5.90
C ALA A 75 -3.23 -9.99 4.41
N PRO A 76 -2.09 -10.61 4.07
CA PRO A 76 -1.61 -10.61 2.70
C PRO A 76 -2.59 -11.41 1.82
N PRO A 77 -2.99 -10.88 0.64
CA PRO A 77 -3.73 -11.68 -0.34
C PRO A 77 -2.88 -12.85 -0.83
N ALA A 78 -3.52 -13.88 -1.38
CA ALA A 78 -2.86 -15.13 -1.81
C ALA A 78 -1.62 -14.89 -2.69
N TRP A 79 -1.70 -13.96 -3.65
CA TRP A 79 -0.58 -13.62 -4.54
C TRP A 79 0.60 -12.94 -3.83
N ALA A 80 0.38 -12.31 -2.67
CA ALA A 80 1.41 -11.60 -1.91
C ALA A 80 2.02 -12.46 -0.78
N MET A 81 1.40 -13.58 -0.41
CA MET A 81 1.80 -14.37 0.77
C MET A 81 3.28 -14.73 0.75
N GLN A 82 3.76 -15.28 -0.38
CA GLN A 82 5.15 -15.69 -0.51
C GLN A 82 6.11 -14.49 -0.52
N LEU A 83 5.78 -13.41 -1.23
CA LEU A 83 6.59 -12.18 -1.24
C LEU A 83 6.76 -11.59 0.16
N VAL A 84 5.69 -11.62 0.96
CA VAL A 84 5.70 -11.17 2.35
C VAL A 84 6.49 -12.11 3.25
N ALA A 85 6.37 -13.42 3.05
CA ALA A 85 7.13 -14.42 3.79
C ALA A 85 8.64 -14.30 3.52
N ASP A 86 9.02 -14.10 2.26
CA ASP A 86 10.41 -13.98 1.80
C ASP A 86 11.02 -12.61 2.11
N ARG A 87 10.20 -11.64 2.53
CA ARG A 87 10.63 -10.28 2.89
C ARG A 87 11.44 -9.62 1.77
N VAL A 88 10.91 -9.71 0.55
CA VAL A 88 11.53 -9.11 -0.63
C VAL A 88 11.86 -7.63 -0.39
N ALA A 89 13.11 -7.25 -0.65
CA ALA A 89 13.59 -5.88 -0.44
C ALA A 89 13.29 -4.97 -1.63
N GLU A 90 13.32 -5.54 -2.84
CA GLU A 90 13.16 -4.80 -4.09
C GLU A 90 11.69 -4.77 -4.54
N PRO A 91 11.23 -3.66 -5.15
CA PRO A 91 9.91 -3.59 -5.76
C PRO A 91 9.74 -4.71 -6.79
N THR A 92 8.75 -5.56 -6.55
CA THR A 92 8.45 -6.73 -7.38
C THR A 92 7.16 -6.50 -8.14
N TYR A 93 7.18 -6.76 -9.44
CA TYR A 93 6.01 -6.67 -10.32
C TYR A 93 5.66 -8.07 -10.79
N LEU A 94 4.46 -8.53 -10.45
CA LEU A 94 3.97 -9.83 -10.90
C LEU A 94 3.50 -9.72 -12.34
N THR A 95 3.84 -10.74 -13.14
CA THR A 95 3.42 -10.80 -14.55
C THR A 95 2.75 -12.13 -14.85
N GLN A 96 1.73 -12.08 -15.69
CA GLN A 96 1.07 -13.24 -16.29
C GLN A 96 1.18 -13.10 -17.81
N GLU A 97 1.73 -14.12 -18.48
CA GLU A 97 1.95 -14.13 -19.94
C GLU A 97 2.75 -12.90 -20.45
N GLY A 98 3.71 -12.42 -19.65
CA GLY A 98 4.56 -11.28 -20.01
C GLY A 98 3.90 -9.90 -19.87
N LYS A 99 2.69 -9.83 -19.28
CA LYS A 99 1.98 -8.59 -18.92
C LYS A 99 1.87 -8.51 -17.40
N LEU A 100 1.86 -7.32 -16.82
CA LEU A 100 1.50 -7.07 -15.43
C LEU A 100 0.21 -7.83 -15.11
N ALA A 101 0.28 -8.67 -14.08
CA ALA A 101 -0.87 -9.40 -13.58
C ALA A 101 -1.82 -8.37 -12.96
N ALA A 102 -3.02 -8.24 -13.54
CA ALA A 102 -4.10 -7.39 -13.05
C ALA A 102 -4.87 -8.07 -11.91
#